data_AF-A0A645BLR8-F1
#
_entry.id   AF-A0A645BLR8-F1
#
_cell.length_a   1.000
_cell.length_b   1.000
_cell.length_c   1.000
_cell.angle_alpha   90.00
_cell.angle_beta   90.00
_cell.angle_gamma   90.00
#
_symmetry.space_group_name_H-M   'P 1'
#
loop_
_entity.id
_entity.type
_entity.pdbx_description
1 polymer ?
#
loop_
_entity_poly.entity_id
_entity_poly.type
_entity_poly.pdbx_seq_one_letter_code
_entity_poly.pdbx_strand_id
1 'polypeptide(L)'
;MLGYDVLPTAQAPFKAISRDKSSVILTGVSEFNTTVIKRAHLMSSISCITETQSVFIINGRSKLKSVENTVLIEKKELDTISDSQELLDFIEERKDTHGEA
;
A
#
# COMPACT_ATOMS: atom_id res chain seq x y z
N MET A 1 -17.80 2.01 4.47
CA MET A 1 -17.14 1.53 3.24
C MET A 1 -16.21 2.65 2.81
N LEU A 2 -14.93 2.38 2.56
CA LEU A 2 -13.91 3.43 2.34
C LEU A 2 -14.14 4.26 1.07
N GLY A 3 -14.98 3.80 0.12
CA GLY A 3 -15.35 4.61 -1.07
C GLY A 3 -14.48 4.42 -2.31
N TYR A 4 -13.64 3.38 -2.35
CA TYR A 4 -12.83 3.03 -3.53
C TYR A 4 -13.53 2.04 -4.47
N ASP A 5 -13.36 2.25 -5.78
CA ASP A 5 -13.60 1.22 -6.80
C ASP A 5 -12.39 0.28 -6.86
N VAL A 6 -12.61 -1.01 -6.61
CA VAL A 6 -11.53 -2.00 -6.50
C VAL A 6 -11.55 -2.95 -7.69
N LEU A 7 -10.44 -2.99 -8.42
CA LEU A 7 -10.23 -3.85 -9.57
C LEU A 7 -9.20 -4.94 -9.22
N PRO A 8 -9.58 -6.22 -9.13
CA PRO A 8 -8.63 -7.29 -8.86
C PRO A 8 -7.70 -7.54 -10.05
N THR A 9 -6.48 -8.02 -9.78
CA THR A 9 -5.49 -8.36 -10.81
C THR A 9 -4.97 -9.78 -10.67
N ALA A 10 -4.81 -10.46 -11.82
CA ALA A 10 -4.41 -11.87 -11.86
C ALA A 10 -2.89 -12.07 -12.02
N GLN A 11 -2.23 -11.26 -12.84
CA GLN A 11 -0.80 -11.38 -13.17
C GLN A 11 -0.08 -10.04 -12.96
N ALA A 12 0.00 -9.60 -11.70
CA ALA A 12 0.66 -8.37 -11.31
C ALA A 12 1.41 -8.55 -9.98
N PRO A 13 2.40 -7.70 -9.68
CA PRO A 13 3.07 -7.70 -8.36
C PRO A 13 2.12 -7.27 -7.23
N PHE A 14 1.01 -6.61 -7.55
CA PHE A 14 -0.12 -6.29 -6.65
C PHE A 14 -1.32 -7.21 -6.93
N LYS A 15 -2.31 -7.23 -6.02
CA LYS A 15 -3.53 -8.03 -6.11
C LYS A 15 -4.76 -7.24 -6.53
N ALA A 16 -4.74 -5.93 -6.33
CA ALA A 16 -5.81 -5.05 -6.75
C ALA A 16 -5.28 -3.64 -7.08
N ILE A 17 -6.06 -2.92 -7.87
CA ILE A 17 -5.96 -1.49 -8.06
C ILE A 17 -7.21 -0.88 -7.45
N SER A 18 -7.04 0.02 -6.48
CA SER A 18 -8.13 0.79 -5.89
C SER A 18 -8.10 2.20 -6.46
N ARG A 19 -9.24 2.73 -6.89
CA ARG A 19 -9.35 4.09 -7.45
C ARG A 19 -10.47 4.85 -6.79
N ASP A 20 -10.21 6.12 -6.50
CA ASP A 20 -11.25 7.12 -6.23
C ASP A 20 -11.09 8.29 -7.21
N LYS A 21 -11.75 9.43 -6.96
CA LYS A 21 -11.68 10.60 -7.85
C LYS A 21 -10.31 11.28 -7.87
N SER A 22 -9.50 11.08 -6.83
CA SER A 22 -8.27 11.84 -6.57
C SER A 22 -7.00 10.99 -6.63
N SER A 23 -7.12 9.66 -6.51
CA SER A 23 -5.98 8.79 -6.28
C SER A 23 -6.18 7.39 -6.87
N VAL A 24 -5.06 6.76 -7.20
CA VAL A 24 -4.99 5.35 -7.57
C VAL A 24 -3.98 4.68 -6.64
N ILE A 25 -4.36 3.54 -6.08
CA ILE A 25 -3.57 2.77 -5.13
C ILE A 25 -3.33 1.37 -5.69
N LEU A 26 -2.06 0.99 -5.80
CA LEU A 26 -1.65 -0.38 -6.04
C LEU A 26 -1.65 -1.15 -4.71
N THR A 27 -2.48 -2.19 -4.59
CA THR A 27 -2.66 -2.92 -3.33
C THR A 27 -2.15 -4.36 -3.43
N GLY A 28 -1.11 -4.68 -2.64
CA GLY A 28 -0.67 -6.04 -2.36
C GLY A 28 -1.30 -6.57 -1.08
N VAL A 29 -1.48 -7.90 -0.97
CA VAL A 29 -1.94 -8.57 0.26
C VAL A 29 -1.20 -9.89 0.41
N SER A 30 -0.65 -10.15 1.60
CA SER A 30 0.00 -11.42 1.98
C SER A 30 0.31 -11.46 3.48
N GLU A 31 0.65 -12.63 4.01
CA GLU A 31 1.43 -12.73 5.25
C GLU A 31 2.86 -12.19 5.04
N PHE A 32 3.50 -11.69 6.10
CA PHE A 32 4.85 -11.11 6.04
C PHE A 32 5.90 -12.19 5.77
N ASN A 33 6.63 -12.06 4.66
CA ASN A 33 7.75 -12.92 4.30
C ASN A 33 8.71 -12.20 3.34
N THR A 34 9.78 -12.86 2.93
CA THR A 34 10.78 -12.27 2.01
C THR A 34 10.21 -11.95 0.62
N THR A 35 9.16 -12.66 0.18
CA THR A 35 8.50 -12.39 -1.11
C THR A 35 7.71 -11.09 -1.08
N VAL A 36 7.14 -10.72 0.07
CA VAL A 36 6.50 -9.41 0.27
C VAL A 36 7.48 -8.28 -0.05
N ILE A 37 8.70 -8.35 0.49
CA ILE A 37 9.71 -7.31 0.27
C ILE A 37 10.04 -7.16 -1.22
N LYS A 38 10.27 -8.27 -1.91
CA LYS A 38 10.54 -8.26 -3.37
C LYS A 38 9.38 -7.66 -4.16
N ARG A 39 8.15 -8.01 -3.83
CA ARG A 39 6.95 -7.45 -4.49
C ARG A 39 6.77 -5.97 -4.17
N ALA A 40 7.03 -5.56 -2.94
CA ALA A 40 6.94 -4.17 -2.52
C ALA A 40 7.97 -3.28 -3.24
N HIS A 41 9.20 -3.77 -3.47
CA HIS A 41 10.18 -3.07 -4.33
C HIS A 41 9.66 -2.89 -5.76
N LEU A 42 9.11 -3.95 -6.38
CA LEU A 42 8.54 -3.85 -7.73
C LEU A 42 7.37 -2.85 -7.77
N MET A 43 6.49 -2.91 -6.77
CA MET A 43 5.37 -2.00 -6.65
C MET A 43 5.83 -0.54 -6.47
N SER A 44 6.89 -0.30 -5.69
CA SER A 44 7.48 1.03 -5.49
C SER A 44 7.98 1.63 -6.80
N SER A 45 8.69 0.84 -7.61
CA SER A 45 9.19 1.28 -8.92
C SER A 45 8.04 1.62 -9.87
N ILE A 46 7.01 0.76 -9.93
CA ILE A 46 5.83 1.01 -10.78
C ILE A 46 5.11 2.27 -10.32
N SER A 47 4.86 2.39 -9.01
CA SER A 47 4.07 3.47 -8.45
C SER A 47 4.72 4.84 -8.64
N CYS A 48 6.05 4.89 -8.59
CA CYS A 48 6.85 6.08 -8.90
C CYS A 48 6.64 6.53 -10.35
N ILE A 49 6.66 5.60 -11.31
CA ILE A 49 6.53 5.91 -12.75
C ILE A 49 5.07 6.25 -13.11
N THR A 50 4.11 5.56 -12.51
CA THR A 50 2.68 5.75 -12.81
C THR A 50 2.03 6.84 -11.98
N GLU A 51 2.80 7.53 -11.13
CA GLU A 51 2.33 8.57 -10.20
C GLU A 51 1.14 8.08 -9.35
N THR A 52 1.24 6.85 -8.84
CA THR A 52 0.23 6.22 -7.99
C THR A 52 0.76 5.95 -6.59
N GLN A 53 -0.13 5.77 -5.63
CA GLN A 53 0.26 5.29 -4.30
C GLN A 53 0.46 3.77 -4.31
N SER A 54 1.29 3.26 -3.41
CA SER A 54 1.59 1.84 -3.29
C SER A 54 1.47 1.37 -1.86
N VAL A 55 0.62 0.36 -1.64
CA VAL A 55 0.33 -0.20 -0.32
C VAL A 55 0.41 -1.71 -0.36
N PHE A 56 1.01 -2.30 0.68
CA PHE A 56 1.01 -3.73 0.90
C PHE A 56 0.39 -4.05 2.26
N ILE A 57 -0.76 -4.71 2.23
CA ILE A 57 -1.47 -5.14 3.43
C ILE A 57 -0.89 -6.45 3.94
N ILE A 58 -0.51 -6.45 5.21
CA ILE A 58 0.11 -7.57 5.90
C ILE A 58 -0.91 -8.22 6.83
N ASN A 59 -1.20 -9.50 6.57
CA ASN A 59 -1.95 -10.34 7.50
C ASN A 59 -1.02 -10.77 8.63
N GLY A 60 -0.98 -10.00 9.72
CA GLY A 60 -0.10 -10.25 10.87
C GLY A 60 0.74 -9.03 11.20
N ARG A 61 1.96 -9.26 11.70
CA ARG A 61 2.90 -8.19 12.06
C ARG A 61 3.94 -7.98 10.97
N SER A 62 4.31 -6.74 10.73
CA SER A 62 5.42 -6.35 9.89
C SER A 62 6.59 -5.87 10.74
N LYS A 63 7.82 -6.19 10.30
CA LYS A 63 9.04 -5.61 10.92
C LYS A 63 9.39 -4.24 10.35
N LEU A 64 8.82 -3.89 9.21
CA LEU A 64 9.10 -2.68 8.45
C LEU A 64 7.82 -1.87 8.28
N LYS A 65 7.96 -0.54 8.23
CA LYS A 65 6.82 0.36 7.98
C LYS A 65 6.59 0.60 6.48
N SER A 66 7.64 0.51 5.68
CA SER A 66 7.59 0.63 4.23
C SER A 66 8.78 -0.11 3.60
N VAL A 67 8.73 -0.24 2.27
CA VAL A 67 9.84 -0.65 1.41
C VAL A 67 9.87 0.38 0.28
N GLU A 68 10.83 1.30 0.35
CA GLU A 68 10.87 2.48 -0.53
C GLU A 68 9.52 3.22 -0.50
N ASN A 69 8.89 3.46 -1.65
CA ASN A 69 7.60 4.15 -1.76
C ASN A 69 6.38 3.26 -1.47
N THR A 70 6.58 1.97 -1.20
CA THR A 70 5.48 1.05 -0.85
C THR A 70 5.29 0.99 0.66
N VAL A 71 4.16 1.49 1.14
CA VAL A 71 3.80 1.46 2.56
C VAL A 71 3.31 0.06 2.96
N LEU A 72 3.83 -0.46 4.07
CA LEU A 72 3.36 -1.73 4.65
C LEU A 72 2.37 -1.43 5.77
N ILE A 73 1.14 -1.94 5.63
CA ILE A 73 0.03 -1.72 6.57
C ILE A 73 -0.37 -3.06 7.15
N GLU A 74 -0.26 -3.22 8.46
CA GLU A 74 -0.81 -4.39 9.12
C GLU A 74 -2.33 -4.36 9.08
N LYS A 75 -2.99 -5.50 8.90
CA LYS A 75 -4.45 -5.56 8.83
C LYS A 75 -5.14 -4.87 10.03
N LYS A 76 -4.55 -4.97 11.23
CA LYS A 76 -5.03 -4.30 12.44
C LYS A 76 -4.96 -2.76 12.38
N GLU A 77 -3.99 -2.20 11.65
CA GLU A 77 -3.87 -0.75 11.43
C GLU A 77 -4.94 -0.30 10.41
N LEU A 78 -5.29 -1.16 9.44
CA LEU A 78 -6.37 -0.88 8.51
C LEU A 78 -7.74 -0.87 9.18
N ASP A 79 -7.95 -1.70 10.20
CA ASP A 79 -9.21 -1.75 10.97
C ASP A 79 -9.50 -0.46 11.76
N THR A 80 -8.51 0.40 11.99
CA THR A 80 -8.70 1.70 12.64
C THR A 80 -9.03 2.82 11.66
N ILE A 81 -8.92 2.58 10.36
CA ILE A 81 -9.14 3.56 9.30
C ILE A 81 -10.62 3.53 8.86
N SER A 82 -11.28 4.68 8.93
CA SER A 82 -12.72 4.82 8.77
C SER A 82 -13.15 5.25 7.37
N ASP A 83 -12.29 6.00 6.66
CA ASP A 83 -12.58 6.49 5.31
C ASP A 83 -11.35 6.57 4.38
N SER A 84 -11.58 6.92 3.11
CA SER A 84 -10.52 7.01 2.10
C SER A 84 -9.50 8.10 2.38
N GLN A 85 -9.91 9.21 2.98
CA GLN A 85 -9.03 10.33 3.27
C GLN A 85 -8.07 9.96 4.41
N GLU A 86 -8.59 9.34 5.46
CA GLU A 86 -7.78 8.83 6.57
C GLU A 86 -6.76 7.78 6.09
N LEU A 87 -7.12 6.95 5.10
CA LEU A 87 -6.17 6.03 4.47
C LEU A 87 -5.05 6.77 3.73
N LEU A 88 -5.38 7.82 2.98
CA LEU A 88 -4.38 8.59 2.23
C LEU A 88 -3.45 9.35 3.17
N ASP A 89 -4.00 9.97 4.20
CA ASP A 89 -3.23 10.70 5.21
C ASP A 89 -2.26 9.74 5.94
N PHE A 90 -2.73 8.53 6.28
CA PHE A 90 -1.89 7.48 6.85
C PHE A 90 -0.74 7.06 5.92
N ILE A 91 -1.00 6.94 4.62
CA ILE A 91 0.01 6.58 3.61
C ILE A 91 1.07 7.68 3.51
N GLU A 92 0.66 8.95 3.44
CA GLU A 92 1.58 10.08 3.33
C GLU A 92 2.43 10.27 4.60
N GLU A 93 1.84 10.20 5.80
CA GLU A 93 2.59 10.29 7.07
C GLU A 93 3.71 9.23 7.14
N ARG A 94 3.41 8.03 6.64
CA ARG A 94 4.35 6.90 6.66
C ARG A 94 5.44 7.01 5.61
N LYS A 95 5.18 7.71 4.49
CA LYS A 95 6.19 8.03 3.47
C LYS A 95 7.13 9.14 3.96
N ASP A 96 6.59 10.18 4.60
CA ASP A 96 7.38 11.30 5.13
C ASP A 96 8.37 10.84 6.21
N THR A 97 7.98 9.87 7.03
CA THR A 97 8.89 9.27 8.03
C THR A 97 10.13 8.59 7.41
N HIS A 98 10.12 8.32 6.09
CA HIS A 98 11.22 7.71 5.35
C HIS A 98 12.10 8.73 4.59
N GLY A 99 11.71 10.01 4.59
CA GLY A 99 12.45 11.13 3.97
C GLY A 99 13.53 11.77 4.85
N GLU A 100 13.57 11.42 6.14
CA GLU A 100 14.62 11.84 7.09
C GLU A 100 15.57 10.67 7.41
N ALA A 101 16.38 10.24 6.43
CA ALA A 101 17.51 9.32 6.66
C ALA A 101 18.64 9.55 5.66
#